data_AF-A0A965R8G3-F1
#
_entry.id   AF-A0A965R8G3-F1
#
_cell.length_a   1.000
_cell.length_b   1.000
_cell.length_c   1.000
_cell.angle_alpha   90.00
_cell.angle_beta   90.00
_cell.angle_gamma   90.00
#
_symmetry.space_group_name_H-M   'P 1'
#
loop_
_entity.id
_entity.type
_entity.pdbx_description
1 polymer ?
#
loop_
_entity_poly.entity_id
_entity_poly.type
_entity_poly.pdbx_seq_one_letter_code
_entity_poly.pdbx_strand_id
1 'polypeptide(L)' 'MSESRIVIRKAQEEDCEALLELIKELAIFEKAPQEVTVTLAHFKASGFSEN' A
#
# COMPACT_ATOMS: atom_id res chain seq x y z
N MET A 1 -1.45 -5.21 -28.93
CA MET A 1 -1.32 -5.23 -27.47
C MET A 1 -0.07 -4.44 -27.13
N SER A 2 -0.18 -3.21 -26.62
CA SER A 2 1.02 -2.47 -26.21
C SER A 2 1.57 -3.12 -24.95
N GLU A 3 2.86 -3.48 -24.97
CA GLU A 3 3.55 -3.97 -23.78
C GLU A 3 3.52 -2.87 -22.71
N SER A 4 2.80 -3.11 -21.61
CA SER A 4 2.93 -2.27 -20.42
C SER A 4 4.27 -2.58 -19.78
N ARG A 5 5.26 -1.70 -19.96
CA ARG A 5 6.54 -1.79 -19.28
C ARG A 5 6.32 -1.49 -17.79
N ILE A 6 6.34 -2.54 -16.97
CA ILE A 6 6.31 -2.42 -15.51
C ILE A 6 7.74 -2.23 -15.00
N VAL A 7 7.97 -1.17 -14.22
CA VAL A 7 9.26 -0.89 -13.57
C VAL A 7 9.12 -1.18 -12.09
N ILE A 8 9.87 -2.15 -11.58
CA ILE A 8 9.94 -2.46 -10.16
C ILE A 8 11.04 -1.62 -9.52
N ARG A 9 10.71 -0.91 -8.45
CA ARG A 9 11.63 -0.03 -7.71
C ARG A 9 11.39 -0.13 -6.20
N LYS A 10 12.32 0.41 -5.41
CA LYS A 10 12.09 0.58 -3.97
C LYS A 10 10.91 1.54 -3.74
N ALA A 11 10.08 1.21 -2.76
CA ALA A 11 9.03 2.09 -2.29
C ALA A 11 9.63 3.32 -1.59
N GLN A 12 8.98 4.46 -1.78
CA GLN A 12 9.22 5.71 -1.08
C GLN A 12 7.99 6.05 -0.23
N GLU A 13 8.11 7.00 0.70
CA GLU A 13 7.01 7.33 1.62
C GLU A 13 5.74 7.81 0.88
N GLU A 14 5.90 8.43 -0.29
CA GLU A 14 4.77 8.88 -1.12
C GLU A 14 3.97 7.71 -1.71
N ASP A 15 4.58 6.53 -1.83
CA ASP A 15 3.90 5.33 -2.33
C ASP A 15 2.94 4.73 -1.29
N CYS A 16 3.05 5.10 -0.01
CA CYS A 16 2.22 4.54 1.06
C CYS A 16 0.72 4.68 0.81
N GLU A 17 0.28 5.77 0.17
CA GLU A 17 -1.14 6.00 -0.12
C GLU A 17 -1.67 4.97 -1.12
N ALA A 18 -0.99 4.82 -2.25
CA ALA A 18 -1.35 3.84 -3.28
C ALA A 18 -1.21 2.39 -2.78
N LEU A 19 -0.18 2.10 -1.97
CA LEU A 19 -0.02 0.79 -1.33
C LEU A 19 -1.20 0.47 -0.39
N LEU A 20 -1.62 1.41 0.44
CA LEU A 20 -2.74 1.22 1.37
C LEU A 20 -4.07 1.07 0.63
N GLU A 21 -4.25 1.76 -0.50
CA GLU A 21 -5.43 1.58 -1.36
C GLU A 21 -5.52 0.15 -1.90
N LEU A 22 -4.43 -0.38 -2.48
CA LEU A 22 -4.38 -1.76 -2.97
C LEU A 22 -4.64 -2.79 -1.85
N ILE A 23 -4.12 -2.54 -0.65
CA ILE A 23 -4.38 -3.40 0.52
C ILE A 23 -5.87 -3.38 0.90
N LYS A 24 -6.52 -2.21 0.86
CA LYS A 24 -7.97 -2.09 1.12
C LYS A 24 -8.80 -2.78 0.05
N GLU A 25 -8.43 -2.63 -1.22
CA GLU A 25 -9.09 -3.33 -2.33
C GLU A 25 -9.01 -4.85 -2.16
N LEU A 26 -7.84 -5.36 -1.78
CA LEU A 26 -7.65 -6.78 -1.47
C LEU A 26 -8.57 -7.22 -0.31
N ALA A 27 -8.61 -6.45 0.79
CA ALA A 27 -9.46 -6.77 1.93
C ALA A 27 -10.96 -6.79 1.58
N ILE A 28 -11.40 -5.89 0.69
CA ILE A 28 -12.78 -5.91 0.14
C ILE A 28 -13.00 -7.18 -0.68
N PHE A 29 -12.07 -7.53 -1.57
CA PHE A 29 -12.15 -8.73 -2.39
C PHE A 29 -12.26 -10.01 -1.54
N GLU A 30 -11.49 -10.07 -0.45
CA GLU A 30 -11.49 -11.19 0.50
C GLU A 30 -12.66 -11.17 1.49
N LYS A 31 -13.58 -10.19 1.39
CA LYS A 31 -14.71 -9.99 2.30
C LYS A 31 -14.31 -9.74 3.76
N ALA A 32 -13.15 -9.14 3.97
CA ALA A 32 -12.59 -8.84 5.28
C ALA A 32 -12.09 -7.38 5.42
N PRO A 33 -12.87 -6.35 5.04
CA PRO A 33 -12.42 -4.95 5.06
C PRO A 33 -12.02 -4.43 6.45
N GLN A 34 -12.59 -4.99 7.51
CA GLN A 34 -12.30 -4.62 8.90
C GLN A 34 -10.89 -5.01 9.38
N GLU A 35 -10.22 -5.93 8.69
CA GLU A 35 -8.86 -6.37 9.04
C GLU A 35 -7.81 -5.30 8.70
N VAL A 36 -8.16 -4.33 7.84
CA VAL A 36 -7.30 -3.18 7.54
C VAL A 36 -7.49 -2.11 8.63
N THR A 37 -6.81 -2.32 9.75
CA THR A 37 -6.91 -1.46 10.94
C THR A 37 -5.89 -0.31 10.96
N VAL A 38 -4.89 -0.35 10.09
CA VAL A 38 -3.80 0.64 10.06
C VAL A 38 -4.23 1.95 9.41
N THR A 39 -3.86 3.07 10.04
CA THR A 39 -3.99 4.41 9.44
C THR A 39 -2.81 4.70 8.52
N LEU A 40 -2.98 5.62 7.57
CA LEU A 40 -1.88 6.03 6.67
C LEU A 40 -0.68 6.58 7.46
N ALA A 41 -0.92 7.36 8.50
CA ALA A 41 0.13 7.91 9.36
C ALA A 41 0.93 6.80 10.08
N HIS A 42 0.22 5.81 10.64
CA HIS A 42 0.87 4.65 11.27
C HIS A 42 1.64 3.82 10.24
N PHE A 43 1.07 3.62 9.06
CA PHE A 43 1.71 2.87 7.97
C PHE A 43 3.02 3.52 7.50
N LYS A 44 3.02 4.84 7.33
CA LYS A 44 4.22 5.63 7.02
C LYS A 44 5.26 5.55 8.12
N ALA A 45 4.87 5.80 9.36
CA ALA A 45 5.80 5.76 10.50
C ALA A 45 6.43 4.37 10.65
N SER A 46 5.66 3.28 10.56
CA SER A 46 6.19 1.92 10.69
C SER A 46 7.08 1.50 9.51
N GLY A 47 6.85 2.03 8.31
CA GLY A 47 7.62 1.67 7.11
C GLY A 47 8.84 2.55 6.84
N PHE A 48 8.83 3.80 7.30
CA PHE A 48 9.77 4.84 6.89
C PHE A 48 10.30 5.73 8.03
N SER A 49 10.01 5.44 9.30
CA SER A 49 10.66 6.16 10.41
C SER A 49 12.14 5.81 10.55
N GLU A 50 12.92 6.78 11.03
CA GLU A 50 14.30 6.58 11.42
C GLU A 50 14.36 5.83 12.77
N ASN A 51 15.20 4.79 12.84
CA ASN A 51 15.39 3.94 14.01
C ASN A 51 16.23 4.62 15.10
#